data_AF-A0A7C4CJU8-F1
#
_entry.id   AF-A0A7C4CJU8-F1
#
_cell.length_a   1.000
_cell.length_b   1.000
_cell.length_c   1.000
_cell.angle_alpha   90.00
_cell.angle_beta   90.00
_cell.angle_gamma   90.00
#
_symmetry.space_group_name_H-M   'P 1'
#
loop_
_entity.id
_entity.type
_entity.pdbx_description
1 polymer ?
#
loop_
_entity_poly.entity_id
_entity_poly.type
_entity_poly.pdbx_seq_one_letter_code
_entity_poly.pdbx_strand_id
1 'polypeptide(L)'
;MSERKDLVKILFCCGLIEEKISQAYESIASRIDDEVVRVLLEYIAEDSLKHSKILQGVSKYLGVDEVDIEECGELLGITAIRIIEDSKKSMMGIEKISLKELASEFDDLVNLEKYFGEEYFNLIQIKLLGTLIEHEGIEIGFLKDILEYIVEDERRHEKILNAIKTYALQG
;
A
#
# COMPACT_ATOMS: atom_id res chain seq x y z
N MET A 1 27.49 -0.70 3.42
CA MET A 1 26.92 -1.84 4.18
C MET A 1 25.68 -1.43 4.99
N SER A 2 25.59 -0.22 5.57
CA SER A 2 24.34 0.25 6.21
C SER A 2 23.24 0.56 5.18
N GLU A 3 23.58 1.26 4.09
CA GLU A 3 22.60 1.72 3.09
C GLU A 3 21.78 0.59 2.44
N ARG A 4 22.42 -0.55 2.11
CA ARG A 4 21.70 -1.74 1.63
C ARG A 4 20.71 -2.27 2.67
N LYS A 5 21.15 -2.39 3.93
CA LYS A 5 20.30 -2.92 5.00
C LYS A 5 19.09 -2.00 5.22
N ASP A 6 19.30 -0.68 5.17
CA ASP A 6 18.25 0.31 5.32
C ASP A 6 17.25 0.25 4.16
N LEU A 7 17.71 0.02 2.92
CA LEU A 7 16.82 -0.19 1.78
C LEU A 7 15.98 -1.47 1.89
N VAL A 8 16.58 -2.56 2.37
CA VAL A 8 15.86 -3.82 2.60
C VAL A 8 14.85 -3.67 3.75
N LYS A 9 15.17 -2.88 4.78
CA LYS A 9 14.21 -2.50 5.83
C LYS A 9 13.07 -1.65 5.29
N ILE A 10 13.35 -0.67 4.43
CA ILE A 10 12.31 0.12 3.75
C ILE A 10 11.34 -0.80 3.01
N LEU A 11 11.85 -1.81 2.30
CA LEU A 11 11.01 -2.79 1.62
C LEU A 11 10.11 -3.57 2.59
N PHE A 12 10.64 -3.97 3.75
CA PHE A 12 9.85 -4.60 4.80
C PHE A 12 8.74 -3.67 5.30
N CYS A 13 9.09 -2.41 5.55
CA CYS A 13 8.17 -1.39 6.03
C CYS A 13 7.04 -1.09 5.03
N CYS A 14 7.33 -1.08 3.72
CA CYS A 14 6.27 -1.03 2.71
C CYS A 14 5.32 -2.22 2.84
N GLY A 15 5.87 -3.42 3.04
CA GLY A 15 5.07 -4.61 3.29
C GLY A 15 4.16 -4.49 4.52
N LEU A 16 4.64 -3.89 5.61
CA LEU A 16 3.81 -3.61 6.80
C LEU A 16 2.71 -2.60 6.49
N ILE A 17 3.01 -1.56 5.71
CA ILE A 17 2.02 -0.56 5.32
C ILE A 17 0.93 -1.17 4.44
N GLU A 18 1.30 -1.93 3.41
CA GLU A 18 0.34 -2.62 2.54
C GLU A 18 -0.62 -3.52 3.33
N GLU A 19 -0.13 -4.16 4.40
CA GLU A 19 -0.98 -4.94 5.31
C GLU A 19 -2.02 -4.06 6.02
N LYS A 20 -1.63 -2.85 6.45
CA LYS A 20 -2.56 -1.92 7.09
C LYS A 20 -3.55 -1.31 6.10
N ILE A 21 -3.13 -1.05 4.87
CA ILE A 21 -3.98 -0.59 3.76
C ILE A 21 -5.05 -1.64 3.46
N SER A 22 -4.64 -2.91 3.32
CA SER A 22 -5.55 -4.05 3.17
C SER A 22 -6.60 -4.08 4.28
N GLN A 23 -6.16 -4.05 5.54
CA GLN A 23 -7.07 -4.04 6.71
C GLN A 23 -8.03 -2.84 6.72
N ALA A 24 -7.60 -1.68 6.22
CA ALA A 24 -8.45 -0.50 6.12
C ALA A 24 -9.55 -0.73 5.07
N TYR A 25 -9.21 -1.21 3.87
CA TYR A 25 -10.19 -1.49 2.84
C TYR A 25 -11.16 -2.62 3.22
N GLU A 26 -10.71 -3.71 3.84
CA GLU A 26 -11.61 -4.75 4.37
C GLU A 26 -12.59 -4.18 5.40
N SER A 27 -12.09 -3.30 6.28
CA SER A 27 -12.91 -2.64 7.28
C SER A 27 -13.96 -1.72 6.66
N ILE A 28 -13.66 -1.05 5.54
CA ILE A 28 -14.63 -0.21 4.82
C ILE A 28 -15.65 -1.09 4.10
N ALA A 29 -15.18 -2.08 3.36
CA ALA A 29 -16.00 -2.97 2.57
C ALA A 29 -17.05 -3.71 3.43
N SER A 30 -16.67 -4.15 4.63
CA SER A 30 -17.59 -4.83 5.55
C SER A 30 -18.74 -3.94 6.07
N ARG A 31 -18.66 -2.62 5.88
CA ARG A 31 -19.61 -1.64 6.42
C ARG A 31 -20.39 -0.90 5.33
N ILE A 32 -20.12 -1.17 4.07
CA ILE A 32 -20.81 -0.55 2.95
C ILE A 32 -21.96 -1.44 2.46
N ASP A 33 -23.12 -0.83 2.27
CA ASP A 33 -24.33 -1.54 1.83
C ASP A 33 -24.36 -1.73 0.29
N ASP A 34 -23.63 -0.91 -0.48
CA ASP A 34 -23.55 -1.03 -1.94
C ASP A 34 -22.63 -2.18 -2.33
N GLU A 35 -23.21 -3.22 -2.92
CA GLU A 35 -22.51 -4.46 -3.29
C GLU A 35 -21.43 -4.24 -4.35
N VAL A 36 -21.65 -3.35 -5.31
CA VAL A 36 -20.66 -3.07 -6.36
C VAL A 36 -19.44 -2.41 -5.75
N VAL A 37 -19.65 -1.41 -4.89
CA VAL A 37 -18.54 -0.73 -4.22
C VAL A 37 -17.84 -1.65 -3.24
N ARG A 38 -18.58 -2.48 -2.49
CA ARG A 38 -18.00 -3.48 -1.59
C ARG A 38 -17.00 -4.39 -2.30
N VAL A 39 -17.41 -5.00 -3.42
CA VAL A 39 -16.55 -5.92 -4.19
C VAL A 39 -15.29 -5.22 -4.71
N LEU A 40 -15.40 -3.96 -5.13
CA LEU A 40 -14.24 -3.19 -5.61
C LEU A 40 -13.26 -2.86 -4.47
N LEU A 41 -13.76 -2.55 -3.28
CA LEU A 41 -12.90 -2.32 -2.11
C LEU A 41 -12.25 -3.62 -1.62
N GLU A 42 -12.98 -4.74 -1.63
CA GLU A 42 -12.44 -6.07 -1.34
C GLU A 42 -11.32 -6.44 -2.32
N TYR A 43 -11.49 -6.16 -3.61
CA TYR A 43 -10.46 -6.36 -4.63
C TYR A 43 -9.16 -5.61 -4.28
N ILE A 44 -9.26 -4.31 -3.93
CA ILE A 44 -8.08 -3.52 -3.54
C ILE A 44 -7.46 -4.12 -2.26
N ALA A 45 -8.28 -4.50 -1.29
CA ALA A 45 -7.81 -5.08 -0.03
C ALA A 45 -7.00 -6.37 -0.23
N GLU A 46 -7.47 -7.25 -1.12
CA GLU A 46 -6.79 -8.50 -1.46
C GLU A 46 -5.46 -8.25 -2.20
N ASP A 47 -5.43 -7.28 -3.12
CA ASP A 47 -4.21 -6.91 -3.84
C ASP A 47 -3.16 -6.30 -2.90
N SER A 48 -3.53 -5.38 -2.01
CA SER A 48 -2.60 -4.84 -0.99
C SER A 48 -2.08 -5.95 -0.06
N LEU A 49 -2.91 -6.92 0.33
CA LEU A 49 -2.43 -8.06 1.14
C LEU A 49 -1.43 -8.93 0.37
N LYS A 50 -1.65 -9.12 -0.93
CA LYS A 50 -0.72 -9.82 -1.83
C LYS A 50 0.61 -9.06 -1.90
N HIS A 51 0.59 -7.75 -2.07
CA HIS A 51 1.78 -6.90 -2.09
C HIS A 51 2.55 -6.99 -0.77
N SER A 52 1.85 -6.87 0.36
CA SER A 52 2.41 -7.03 1.69
C SER A 52 3.26 -8.31 1.83
N LYS A 53 2.67 -9.45 1.46
CA LYS A 53 3.33 -10.76 1.52
C LYS A 53 4.55 -10.84 0.63
N ILE A 54 4.46 -10.28 -0.58
CA ILE A 54 5.57 -10.23 -1.54
C ILE A 54 6.71 -9.40 -0.96
N LEU A 55 6.45 -8.17 -0.52
CA LEU A 55 7.46 -7.23 -0.06
C LEU A 55 8.19 -7.73 1.19
N GLN A 56 7.45 -8.25 2.18
CA GLN A 56 8.04 -8.88 3.36
C GLN A 56 8.84 -10.14 2.99
N GLY A 57 8.33 -10.95 2.04
CA GLY A 57 9.02 -12.13 1.55
C GLY A 57 10.35 -11.81 0.86
N VAL A 58 10.37 -10.77 0.01
CA VAL A 58 11.59 -10.29 -0.64
C VAL A 58 12.56 -9.69 0.37
N SER A 59 12.07 -8.92 1.34
CA SER A 59 12.92 -8.36 2.39
C SER A 59 13.61 -9.47 3.20
N LYS A 60 12.85 -10.52 3.55
CA LYS A 60 13.36 -11.71 4.24
C LYS A 60 14.39 -12.46 3.42
N TYR A 61 14.16 -12.61 2.12
CA TYR A 61 15.15 -13.19 1.20
C TYR A 61 16.46 -12.39 1.20
N LEU A 62 16.37 -11.06 1.28
CA LEU A 62 17.51 -10.16 1.30
C LEU A 62 18.15 -9.98 2.69
N GLY A 63 17.63 -10.67 3.72
CA GLY A 63 18.24 -10.77 5.05
C GLY A 63 17.65 -9.86 6.13
N VAL A 64 16.44 -9.34 5.93
CA VAL A 64 15.67 -8.63 6.97
C VAL A 64 14.31 -9.31 7.15
N ASP A 65 14.08 -9.90 8.31
CA ASP A 65 12.88 -10.67 8.63
C ASP A 65 11.92 -9.96 9.58
N GLU A 66 12.35 -8.86 10.20
CA GLU A 66 11.53 -8.04 11.09
C GLU A 66 12.06 -6.59 11.13
N VAL A 67 11.13 -5.62 11.19
CA VAL A 67 11.40 -4.20 11.44
C VAL A 67 10.28 -3.66 12.34
N ASP A 68 10.64 -2.84 13.32
CA ASP A 68 9.66 -2.18 14.19
C ASP A 68 8.86 -1.13 13.42
N ILE A 69 7.56 -0.98 13.71
CA ILE A 69 6.71 0.03 13.07
C ILE A 69 7.17 1.47 13.39
N GLU A 70 7.75 1.69 14.56
CA GLU A 70 8.35 2.97 14.96
C GLU A 70 9.57 3.28 14.08
N GLU A 71 10.41 2.26 13.83
CA GLU A 71 11.54 2.36 12.91
C GLU A 71 11.08 2.63 11.47
N CYS A 72 9.97 2.02 11.04
CA CYS A 72 9.35 2.37 9.76
C CYS A 72 8.92 3.83 9.68
N GLY A 73 8.49 4.44 10.79
CA GLY A 73 8.14 5.86 10.82
C GLY A 73 9.33 6.78 10.56
N GLU A 74 10.51 6.38 11.04
CA GLU A 74 11.77 7.08 10.79
C GLU A 74 12.25 6.90 9.35
N LEU A 75 12.11 5.69 8.79
CA LEU A 75 12.60 5.33 7.45
C LEU A 75 11.69 5.84 6.32
N LEU A 76 10.37 5.75 6.49
CA LEU A 76 9.40 6.09 5.45
C LEU A 76 8.90 7.55 5.56
N GLY A 77 9.12 8.17 6.72
CA GLY A 77 8.52 9.44 7.07
C GLY A 77 7.16 9.26 7.74
N ILE A 78 6.97 9.98 8.84
CA ILE A 78 5.82 9.88 9.75
C ILE A 78 4.46 10.04 9.03
N THR A 79 4.43 10.73 7.89
CA THR A 79 3.21 11.02 7.11
C THR A 79 2.48 9.75 6.67
N ALA A 80 3.20 8.72 6.20
CA ALA A 80 2.56 7.50 5.67
C ALA A 80 1.87 6.69 6.77
N ILE A 81 2.57 6.48 7.90
CA ILE A 81 2.02 5.77 9.06
C ILE A 81 0.84 6.53 9.64
N ARG A 82 0.93 7.86 9.67
CA ARG A 82 -0.10 8.71 10.25
C ARG A 82 -1.37 8.76 9.41
N ILE A 83 -1.27 8.79 8.07
CA ILE A 83 -2.45 8.68 7.18
C ILE A 83 -3.20 7.37 7.46
N ILE A 84 -2.48 6.25 7.57
CA ILE A 84 -3.08 4.94 7.84
C ILE A 84 -3.76 4.89 9.22
N GLU A 85 -3.10 5.41 10.25
CA GLU A 85 -3.68 5.47 11.59
C GLU A 85 -4.90 6.40 11.65
N ASP A 86 -4.83 7.54 10.99
CA ASP A 86 -5.91 8.52 10.98
C ASP A 86 -7.13 7.98 10.19
N SER A 87 -6.92 7.30 9.05
CA SER A 87 -7.98 6.59 8.32
C SER A 87 -8.58 5.42 9.11
N LYS A 88 -7.78 4.67 9.88
CA LYS A 88 -8.32 3.66 10.79
C LYS A 88 -9.16 4.29 11.90
N LYS A 89 -8.67 5.36 12.53
CA LYS A 89 -9.35 6.04 13.64
C LYS A 89 -10.64 6.72 13.19
N SER A 90 -10.67 7.37 12.03
CA SER A 90 -11.87 8.05 11.50
C SER A 90 -13.03 7.06 11.28
N MET A 91 -12.69 5.80 11.03
CA MET A 91 -13.65 4.73 10.76
C MET A 91 -13.94 3.82 11.96
N MET A 92 -13.25 4.00 13.09
CA MET A 92 -13.53 3.21 14.30
C MET A 92 -14.86 3.64 14.93
N GLY A 93 -15.80 2.70 15.04
CA GLY A 93 -17.09 2.91 15.74
C GLY A 93 -18.28 3.23 14.84
N ILE A 94 -18.10 3.30 13.52
CA ILE A 94 -19.18 3.43 12.55
C ILE A 94 -19.65 2.02 12.14
N GLU A 95 -20.90 1.64 12.46
CA GLU A 95 -21.46 0.33 12.11
C GLU A 95 -21.77 0.20 10.61
N LYS A 96 -22.20 1.30 9.98
CA LYS A 96 -22.53 1.36 8.55
C LYS A 96 -22.08 2.69 7.96
N ILE A 97 -21.48 2.63 6.78
CA ILE A 97 -20.97 3.80 6.06
C ILE A 97 -21.82 3.94 4.78
N SER A 98 -22.49 5.07 4.62
CA SER A 98 -23.15 5.40 3.35
C SER A 98 -22.13 5.82 2.30
N LEU A 99 -22.47 5.67 1.01
CA LEU A 99 -21.61 6.12 -0.10
C LEU A 99 -21.26 7.61 0.00
N LYS A 100 -22.17 8.43 0.53
CA LYS A 100 -21.96 9.87 0.70
C LYS A 100 -20.98 10.20 1.83
N GLU A 101 -20.97 9.39 2.90
CA GLU A 101 -19.98 9.51 3.97
C GLU A 101 -18.62 8.98 3.51
N LEU A 102 -18.58 7.92 2.72
CA LEU A 102 -17.34 7.45 2.11
C LEU A 102 -16.79 8.44 1.09
N ALA A 103 -17.66 9.24 0.44
CA ALA A 103 -17.27 10.24 -0.53
C ALA A 103 -16.32 11.31 0.01
N SER A 104 -16.40 11.65 1.30
CA SER A 104 -15.46 12.58 1.93
C SER A 104 -14.09 11.97 2.22
N GLU A 105 -13.99 10.64 2.28
CA GLU A 105 -12.76 9.90 2.57
C GLU A 105 -12.04 9.43 1.29
N PHE A 106 -12.73 9.41 0.13
CA PHE A 106 -12.11 8.94 -1.12
C PHE A 106 -10.92 9.78 -1.57
N ASP A 107 -10.89 11.07 -1.28
CA ASP A 107 -9.73 11.90 -1.63
C ASP A 107 -8.49 11.48 -0.84
N ASP A 108 -8.65 11.13 0.44
CA ASP A 108 -7.55 10.65 1.28
C ASP A 108 -7.08 9.25 0.85
N LEU A 109 -8.02 8.36 0.50
CA LEU A 109 -7.71 7.03 -0.05
C LEU A 109 -6.98 7.13 -1.41
N VAL A 110 -7.46 7.97 -2.33
CA VAL A 110 -6.79 8.20 -3.63
C VAL A 110 -5.40 8.78 -3.44
N ASN A 111 -5.23 9.74 -2.53
CA ASN A 111 -3.94 10.33 -2.23
C ASN A 111 -2.96 9.30 -1.63
N LEU A 112 -3.46 8.38 -0.81
CA LEU A 112 -2.68 7.27 -0.26
C LEU A 112 -2.17 6.36 -1.37
N GLU A 113 -3.06 5.83 -2.22
CA GLU A 113 -2.69 4.97 -3.36
C GLU A 113 -1.67 5.68 -4.28
N LYS A 114 -1.91 6.96 -4.57
CA LYS A 114 -1.02 7.75 -5.43
C LYS A 114 0.37 7.94 -4.81
N TYR A 115 0.43 8.24 -3.51
CA TYR A 115 1.70 8.39 -2.81
C TYR A 115 2.53 7.10 -2.87
N PHE A 116 1.90 5.95 -2.63
CA PHE A 116 2.57 4.66 -2.71
C PHE A 116 2.98 4.31 -4.14
N GLY A 117 2.05 4.38 -5.10
CA GLY A 117 2.29 4.00 -6.50
C GLY A 117 3.26 4.90 -7.26
N GLU A 118 3.21 6.23 -7.06
CA GLU A 118 4.01 7.17 -7.86
C GLU A 118 5.25 7.69 -7.15
N GLU A 119 5.17 8.02 -5.87
CA GLU A 119 6.28 8.69 -5.18
C GLU A 119 7.17 7.68 -4.46
N TYR A 120 6.56 6.77 -3.71
CA TYR A 120 7.29 5.92 -2.79
C TYR A 120 7.91 4.69 -3.48
N PHE A 121 7.14 3.95 -4.27
CA PHE A 121 7.64 2.77 -4.96
C PHE A 121 8.67 3.10 -6.04
N ASN A 122 8.51 4.20 -6.79
CA ASN A 122 9.51 4.60 -7.79
C ASN A 122 10.85 4.95 -7.13
N LEU A 123 10.83 5.59 -5.95
CA LEU A 123 12.03 5.89 -5.20
C LEU A 123 12.70 4.63 -4.66
N ILE A 124 11.93 3.64 -4.20
CA ILE A 124 12.45 2.34 -3.79
C ILE A 124 13.03 1.59 -4.97
N GLN A 125 12.32 1.47 -6.09
CA GLN A 125 12.80 0.76 -7.26
C GLN A 125 14.15 1.32 -7.72
N ILE A 126 14.29 2.64 -7.85
CA ILE A 126 15.55 3.26 -8.27
C ILE A 126 16.69 2.94 -7.31
N LYS A 127 16.48 3.07 -6.00
CA LYS A 127 17.53 2.86 -5.00
C LYS A 127 17.87 1.38 -4.78
N LEU A 128 16.85 0.53 -4.72
CA LEU A 128 16.99 -0.90 -4.49
C LEU A 128 17.65 -1.57 -5.70
N LEU A 129 17.22 -1.25 -6.93
CA LEU A 129 17.86 -1.78 -8.14
C LEU A 129 19.29 -1.29 -8.27
N GLY A 130 19.56 -0.01 -8.02
CA GLY A 130 20.93 0.52 -8.03
C GLY A 130 21.86 -0.23 -7.08
N THR A 131 21.36 -0.59 -5.89
CA THR A 131 22.15 -1.30 -4.86
C THR A 131 22.23 -2.80 -5.11
N LEU A 132 21.22 -3.41 -5.72
CA LEU A 132 21.20 -4.84 -6.05
C LEU A 132 22.03 -5.16 -7.30
N ILE A 133 22.08 -4.25 -8.29
CA ILE A 133 22.89 -4.40 -9.51
C ILE A 133 24.38 -4.57 -9.21
N GLU A 134 24.87 -4.10 -8.05
CA GLU A 134 26.25 -4.33 -7.61
C GLU A 134 26.56 -5.80 -7.26
N HIS A 135 25.56 -6.68 -7.15
CA HIS A 135 25.71 -8.12 -6.89
C HIS A 135 24.94 -8.94 -7.94
N GLU A 136 25.63 -9.32 -9.02
CA GLU A 136 25.05 -9.96 -10.21
C GLU A 136 24.27 -11.27 -9.95
N GLY A 137 23.08 -11.39 -10.54
CA GLY A 137 22.29 -12.64 -10.61
C GLY A 137 20.93 -12.48 -11.31
N ILE A 138 20.41 -13.58 -11.88
CA ILE A 138 19.08 -13.66 -12.56
C ILE A 138 17.92 -13.26 -11.63
N GLU A 139 18.11 -13.42 -10.32
CA GLU A 139 17.11 -13.15 -9.28
C GLU A 139 16.72 -11.67 -9.20
N ILE A 140 17.60 -10.74 -9.58
CA ILE A 140 17.30 -9.29 -9.57
C ILE A 140 16.28 -8.90 -10.63
N GLY A 141 16.31 -9.56 -11.80
CA GLY A 141 15.33 -9.32 -12.87
C GLY A 141 13.91 -9.64 -12.41
N PHE A 142 13.72 -10.80 -11.78
CA PHE A 142 12.41 -11.19 -11.25
C PHE A 142 11.93 -10.26 -10.14
N LEU A 143 12.81 -9.82 -9.24
CA LEU A 143 12.45 -8.87 -8.18
C LEU A 143 12.03 -7.51 -8.75
N LYS A 144 12.73 -7.06 -9.79
CA LYS A 144 12.37 -5.84 -10.50
C LYS A 144 10.96 -5.93 -11.08
N ASP A 145 10.68 -6.97 -11.86
CA ASP A 145 9.40 -7.13 -12.56
C ASP A 145 8.23 -7.18 -11.55
N ILE A 146 8.43 -7.87 -10.43
CA ILE A 146 7.44 -7.92 -9.36
C ILE A 146 7.17 -6.55 -8.75
N LEU A 147 8.19 -5.73 -8.50
CA LEU A 147 7.97 -4.37 -8.00
C LEU A 147 7.27 -3.49 -9.04
N GLU A 148 7.53 -3.68 -10.33
CA GLU A 148 6.83 -2.96 -11.41
C GLU A 148 5.36 -3.36 -11.45
N TYR A 149 5.03 -4.63 -11.26
CA TYR A 149 3.64 -5.10 -11.18
C TYR A 149 2.88 -4.51 -9.99
N ILE A 150 3.52 -4.36 -8.84
CA ILE A 150 2.92 -3.70 -7.67
C ILE A 150 2.60 -2.23 -8.01
N VAL A 151 3.54 -1.49 -8.60
CA VAL A 151 3.28 -0.10 -9.04
C VAL A 151 2.12 0.00 -10.03
N GLU A 152 1.99 -0.97 -10.94
CA GLU A 152 0.88 -1.02 -11.87
C GLU A 152 -0.46 -1.40 -11.22
N ASP A 153 -0.45 -2.22 -10.16
CA ASP A 153 -1.61 -2.49 -9.31
C ASP A 153 -2.06 -1.19 -8.60
N GLU A 154 -1.16 -0.41 -7.98
CA GLU A 154 -1.54 0.84 -7.28
C GLU A 154 -2.18 1.88 -8.22
N ARG A 155 -1.65 2.01 -9.45
CA ARG A 155 -2.28 2.87 -10.47
C ARG A 155 -3.67 2.40 -10.88
N ARG A 156 -3.96 1.11 -10.76
CA ARG A 156 -5.30 0.55 -10.99
C ARG A 156 -6.20 0.81 -9.79
N HIS A 157 -5.70 0.67 -8.56
CA HIS A 157 -6.43 1.02 -7.34
C HIS A 157 -6.88 2.48 -7.37
N GLU A 158 -5.98 3.40 -7.71
CA GLU A 158 -6.30 4.83 -7.88
C GLU A 158 -7.47 5.05 -8.86
N LYS A 159 -7.45 4.37 -10.01
CA LYS A 159 -8.52 4.46 -11.01
C LYS A 159 -9.85 3.89 -10.51
N ILE A 160 -9.81 2.78 -9.77
CA ILE A 160 -10.99 2.16 -9.16
C ILE A 160 -11.62 3.12 -8.15
N LEU A 161 -10.82 3.70 -7.25
CA LEU A 161 -11.32 4.66 -6.26
C LEU A 161 -11.95 5.90 -6.91
N ASN A 162 -11.32 6.45 -7.96
CA ASN A 162 -11.89 7.55 -8.74
C ASN A 162 -13.22 7.18 -9.42
N ALA A 163 -13.33 5.96 -9.92
CA ALA A 163 -14.58 5.45 -10.50
C ALA A 163 -15.68 5.31 -9.44
N ILE A 164 -15.35 4.77 -8.26
CA ILE A 164 -16.28 4.67 -7.12
C ILE A 164 -16.73 6.07 -6.68
N LYS A 165 -15.82 7.02 -6.54
CA LYS A 165 -16.14 8.41 -6.20
C LYS A 165 -17.13 9.02 -7.19
N THR A 166 -16.90 8.80 -8.49
CA THR A 166 -17.79 9.30 -9.54
C THR A 166 -19.18 8.67 -9.46
N TYR A 167 -19.24 7.35 -9.22
CA TYR A 167 -20.48 6.61 -9.02
C TYR A 167 -21.26 7.13 -7.79
N ALA A 168 -20.59 7.34 -6.66
CA ALA A 168 -21.18 7.83 -5.42
C ALA A 168 -21.74 9.27 -5.51
N LEU A 169 -21.23 10.09 -6.45
CA LEU A 169 -21.70 11.46 -6.67
C LEU A 169 -22.87 11.57 -7.66
N GLN A 170 -23.15 10.50 -8.41
CA GLN A 170 -24.22 10.45 -9.41
C GLN A 170 -25.50 9.74 -8.93
N GLY A 171 -25.40 8.93 -7.87
CA GLY A 171 -26.53 8.30 -7.18
C GLY A 171 -27.11 9.14 -6.07
#